data_AF-A0A6M2E000-F1
#
_entry.id   AF-A0A6M2E000-F1
#
_cell.length_a   1.000
_cell.length_b   1.000
_cell.length_c   1.000
_cell.angle_alpha   90.00
_cell.angle_beta   90.00
_cell.angle_gamma   90.00
#
_symmetry.space_group_name_H-M   'P 1'
#
loop_
_entity.id
_entity.type
_entity.pdbx_description
1 polymer ?
#
loop_
_entity_poly.entity_id
_entity_poly.type
_entity_poly.pdbx_seq_one_letter_code
_entity_poly.pdbx_strand_id
1 'polypeptide(L)'
;MKTSLVCFALVLLAGATKTCGDEEVLIQEKPHTHYKRVYSSKNVAAEELTADYWNSQAQETLKEHLKVKYNTNTAKNVILFLGDGMSIPTLTATRLVLGGEKEKLSFEKFPFVGLSKTYCVDAQTADSACSATAYLCGVKTNDATIGVTAKVKRGDCNAMADKNNHVKSIAHWAQQAGKAAGFVTTTRVTHASPAGTYASTADRDWESDADVVKDGADPKLCPDIAEQLMKHEPGKHFKVKTLLKYNS
;
A
#
# COMPACT_ATOMS: atom_id res chain seq x y z
N MET A 1 15.12 28.88 16.89
CA MET A 1 14.25 28.02 16.04
C MET A 1 14.43 26.58 16.46
N LYS A 2 13.43 25.97 17.11
CA LYS A 2 13.48 24.56 17.52
C LYS A 2 13.00 23.69 16.35
N THR A 3 13.94 23.02 15.67
CA THR A 3 13.69 22.03 14.63
C THR A 3 13.27 20.71 15.30
N SER A 4 11.97 20.42 15.31
CA SER A 4 11.49 19.08 15.67
C SER A 4 11.54 18.18 14.43
N LEU A 5 12.50 17.26 14.46
CA LEU A 5 12.60 16.10 13.58
C LEU A 5 11.49 15.11 13.94
N VAL A 6 10.69 14.67 12.97
CA VAL A 6 9.70 13.60 13.16
C VAL A 6 9.84 12.62 11.99
N CYS A 7 10.39 11.44 12.30
CA CYS A 7 10.53 10.31 11.39
C CYS A 7 9.18 9.70 11.05
N PHE A 8 8.99 9.37 9.77
CA PHE A 8 7.96 8.45 9.30
C PHE A 8 8.56 7.05 9.27
N ALA A 9 7.90 6.08 9.90
CA ALA A 9 8.21 4.67 9.74
C ALA A 9 7.11 4.05 8.87
N LEU A 10 7.48 3.23 7.89
CA LEU A 10 6.58 2.37 7.13
C LEU A 10 7.17 0.97 7.28
N VAL A 11 6.42 0.03 7.86
CA VAL A 11 6.87 -1.35 8.04
C VAL A 11 6.06 -2.23 7.10
N LEU A 12 6.75 -2.84 6.14
CA LEU A 12 6.19 -3.70 5.09
C LEU A 12 6.84 -5.08 5.20
N LEU A 13 6.04 -6.12 5.42
CA LEU A 13 6.45 -7.52 5.47
C LEU A 13 6.02 -8.20 4.17
N ALA A 14 6.98 -8.69 3.38
CA ALA A 14 6.73 -9.39 2.12
C ALA A 14 6.77 -10.92 2.33
N GLY A 15 5.76 -11.63 1.79
CA GLY A 15 5.71 -13.09 1.70
C GLY A 15 5.91 -13.55 0.25
N ALA A 16 6.71 -14.60 0.06
CA ALA A 16 7.21 -15.09 -1.23
C ALA A 16 6.15 -15.73 -2.14
N THR A 17 6.29 -15.51 -3.45
CA THR A 17 5.50 -16.11 -4.53
C THR A 17 6.08 -17.44 -5.00
N LYS A 18 5.24 -18.46 -5.19
CA LYS A 18 5.50 -19.59 -6.10
C LYS A 18 4.43 -19.59 -7.19
N THR A 19 4.89 -19.72 -8.44
CA THR A 19 4.11 -19.82 -9.67
C THR A 19 3.36 -21.16 -9.74
N CYS A 20 2.15 -21.16 -10.30
CA CYS A 20 1.47 -22.38 -10.73
C CYS A 20 0.93 -22.16 -12.15
N GLY A 21 1.22 -23.10 -13.03
CA GLY A 21 0.97 -23.04 -14.47
C GLY A 21 -0.46 -23.39 -14.88
N ASP A 22 -0.66 -23.28 -16.19
CA ASP A 22 -1.92 -23.34 -16.91
C ASP A 22 -2.62 -24.71 -16.79
N GLU A 23 -3.85 -24.72 -16.25
CA GLU A 23 -4.84 -25.77 -16.50
C GLU A 23 -6.23 -25.13 -16.64
N GLU A 24 -6.91 -25.52 -17.72
CA GLU A 24 -8.25 -25.10 -18.11
C GLU A 24 -9.27 -25.66 -17.11
N VAL A 25 -9.76 -24.81 -16.18
CA VAL A 25 -10.70 -25.26 -15.14
C VAL A 25 -12.13 -25.26 -15.67
N LEU A 26 -12.58 -26.44 -16.09
CA LEU A 26 -13.99 -26.79 -16.20
C LEU A 26 -14.66 -26.58 -14.83
N ILE A 27 -15.63 -25.66 -14.77
CA ILE A 27 -16.47 -25.43 -13.58
C ILE A 27 -17.40 -26.63 -13.42
N GLN A 28 -16.97 -27.65 -12.68
CA GLN A 28 -17.85 -28.61 -12.05
C GLN A 28 -18.26 -28.07 -10.67
N GLU A 29 -19.54 -27.78 -10.50
CA GLU A 29 -20.14 -27.50 -9.20
C GLU A 29 -19.93 -28.72 -8.26
N LYS A 30 -18.94 -28.63 -7.36
CA LYS A 30 -18.79 -29.59 -6.26
C LYS A 30 -19.68 -29.15 -5.09
N PRO A 31 -20.45 -30.06 -4.48
CA PRO A 31 -21.30 -29.75 -3.33
C PRO A 31 -20.44 -29.23 -2.17
N HIS A 32 -20.97 -28.26 -1.42
CA HIS A 32 -20.31 -27.59 -0.30
C HIS A 32 -19.60 -28.59 0.63
N THR A 33 -18.29 -28.75 0.44
CA THR A 33 -17.45 -29.48 1.38
C THR A 33 -17.42 -28.67 2.67
N HIS A 34 -17.92 -29.24 3.76
CA HIS A 34 -17.74 -28.66 5.08
C HIS A 34 -16.23 -28.61 5.37
N TYR A 35 -15.62 -27.44 5.19
CA TYR A 35 -14.26 -27.20 5.64
C TYR A 35 -14.19 -27.55 7.13
N LYS A 36 -13.23 -28.41 7.49
CA LYS A 36 -13.02 -28.85 8.87
C LYS A 36 -12.75 -27.59 9.71
N ARG A 37 -13.70 -27.23 10.57
CA ARG A 37 -13.58 -26.05 11.43
C ARG A 37 -12.36 -26.27 12.33
N VAL A 38 -11.41 -25.33 12.30
CA VAL A 38 -10.27 -25.35 13.21
C VAL A 38 -10.79 -24.92 14.58
N TYR A 39 -10.84 -25.85 15.52
CA TYR A 39 -11.21 -25.57 16.90
C TYR A 39 -9.94 -25.35 17.72
N SER A 40 -9.73 -24.13 18.20
CA SER A 40 -8.76 -23.88 19.26
C SER A 40 -9.38 -24.33 20.58
N SER A 41 -9.27 -25.62 20.89
CA SER A 41 -9.77 -26.19 22.15
C SER A 41 -8.76 -26.05 23.30
N LYS A 42 -7.64 -25.37 23.08
CA LYS A 42 -6.58 -25.19 24.07
C LYS A 42 -6.62 -23.75 24.59
N ASN A 43 -7.16 -23.59 25.80
CA ASN A 43 -7.12 -22.39 26.64
C ASN A 43 -8.13 -21.27 26.28
N VAL A 44 -9.43 -21.56 26.32
CA VAL A 44 -10.43 -20.48 26.49
C VAL A 44 -10.25 -19.89 27.89
N ALA A 45 -10.03 -18.58 27.98
CA ALA A 45 -9.88 -17.91 29.26
C ALA A 45 -11.15 -18.06 30.10
N ALA A 46 -11.02 -18.34 31.40
CA ALA A 46 -12.17 -18.62 32.25
C ALA A 46 -13.17 -17.45 32.30
N GLU A 47 -12.69 -16.21 32.21
CA GLU A 47 -13.54 -15.02 32.10
C GLU A 47 -14.44 -15.01 30.85
N GLU A 48 -13.96 -15.49 29.70
CA GLU A 48 -14.67 -15.50 28.42
C GLU A 48 -15.87 -16.45 28.40
N LEU A 49 -15.98 -17.34 29.39
CA LEU A 49 -17.11 -18.26 29.56
C LEU A 49 -18.38 -17.56 30.05
N THR A 50 -18.27 -16.32 30.55
CA THR A 50 -19.39 -15.60 31.16
C THR A 50 -19.95 -14.52 30.24
N ALA A 51 -21.27 -14.34 30.24
CA ALA A 51 -21.92 -13.25 29.50
C ALA A 51 -21.49 -11.87 30.03
N ASP A 52 -21.22 -11.76 31.34
CA ASP A 52 -20.83 -10.52 31.99
C ASP A 52 -19.51 -9.96 31.45
N TYR A 53 -18.54 -10.83 31.14
CA TYR A 53 -17.30 -10.44 30.50
C TYR A 53 -17.55 -9.73 29.16
N TRP A 54 -18.34 -10.36 28.27
CA TRP A 54 -18.66 -9.82 26.95
C TRP A 54 -19.50 -8.55 27.02
N ASN A 55 -20.49 -8.51 27.92
CA ASN A 55 -21.32 -7.32 28.16
C ASN A 55 -20.46 -6.14 28.67
N SER A 56 -19.53 -6.40 29.57
CA SER A 56 -18.62 -5.36 30.12
C SER A 56 -17.71 -4.79 29.03
N GLN A 57 -17.10 -5.65 28.21
CA GLN A 57 -16.29 -5.26 27.04
C GLN A 57 -17.09 -4.40 26.05
N ALA A 58 -18.33 -4.79 25.75
CA ALA A 58 -19.21 -4.04 24.86
C ALA A 58 -19.58 -2.65 25.42
N GLN A 59 -19.89 -2.58 26.72
CA GLN A 59 -20.19 -1.31 27.40
C GLN A 59 -18.96 -0.39 27.43
N GLU A 60 -17.76 -0.92 27.63
CA GLU A 60 -16.52 -0.15 27.56
C GLU A 60 -16.28 0.39 26.15
N THR A 61 -16.36 -0.48 25.13
CA THR A 61 -16.21 -0.09 23.73
C THR A 61 -17.21 1.01 23.32
N LEU A 62 -18.46 0.91 23.76
CA LEU A 62 -19.49 1.93 23.53
C LEU A 62 -19.13 3.25 24.22
N LYS A 63 -18.73 3.21 25.50
CA LYS A 63 -18.30 4.40 26.25
C LYS A 63 -17.10 5.07 25.60
N GLU A 64 -16.15 4.32 25.05
CA GLU A 64 -15.01 4.85 24.30
C GLU A 64 -15.47 5.52 23.00
N HIS A 65 -16.34 4.87 22.21
CA HIS A 65 -16.84 5.43 20.95
C HIS A 65 -17.65 6.71 21.16
N LEU A 66 -18.48 6.78 22.20
CA LEU A 66 -19.24 7.99 22.53
C LEU A 66 -18.35 9.18 22.92
N LYS A 67 -17.10 8.93 23.32
CA LYS A 67 -16.13 10.00 23.64
C LYS A 67 -15.35 10.49 22.41
N VAL A 68 -15.43 9.80 21.27
CA VAL A 68 -14.70 10.18 20.06
C VAL A 68 -15.17 11.55 19.59
N LYS A 69 -14.23 12.49 19.48
CA LYS A 69 -14.45 13.83 18.93
C LYS A 69 -13.77 13.96 17.57
N TYR A 70 -14.50 14.42 16.57
CA TYR A 70 -13.94 14.69 15.26
C TYR A 70 -12.93 15.84 15.34
N ASN A 71 -11.74 15.61 14.81
CA ASN A 71 -10.75 16.67 14.63
C ASN A 71 -11.01 17.37 13.28
N THR A 72 -11.54 18.59 13.34
CA THR A 72 -11.83 19.42 12.15
C THR A 72 -10.70 20.37 11.77
N ASN A 73 -9.57 20.35 12.50
CA ASN A 73 -8.43 21.20 12.19
C ASN A 73 -7.70 20.74 10.92
N THR A 74 -7.03 21.67 10.24
CA THR A 74 -6.17 21.34 9.09
C THR A 74 -4.95 20.54 9.53
N ALA A 75 -4.73 19.38 8.90
CA ALA A 75 -3.59 18.54 9.19
C ALA A 75 -2.26 19.23 8.81
N LYS A 76 -1.36 19.41 9.78
CA LYS A 76 0.00 19.91 9.53
C LYS A 76 0.85 18.87 8.80
N ASN A 77 0.71 17.60 9.20
CA ASN A 77 1.46 16.44 8.73
C ASN A 77 0.50 15.31 8.34
N VAL A 78 0.87 14.51 7.35
CA VAL A 78 0.09 13.35 6.89
C VAL A 78 1.01 12.13 6.84
N ILE A 79 0.73 11.12 7.68
CA ILE A 79 1.46 9.83 7.69
C ILE A 79 0.58 8.75 7.09
N LEU A 80 1.05 8.12 6.02
CA LEU A 80 0.39 6.98 5.39
C LEU A 80 1.20 5.71 5.66
N PHE A 81 0.58 4.75 6.35
CA PHE A 81 1.08 3.38 6.44
C PHE A 81 0.40 2.52 5.38
N LEU A 82 1.20 1.80 4.60
CA LEU A 82 0.76 0.93 3.52
C LEU A 82 1.32 -0.47 3.81
N GLY A 83 0.43 -1.45 3.94
CA GLY A 83 0.76 -2.87 3.95
C GLY A 83 0.51 -3.48 2.58
N ASP A 84 1.57 -3.70 1.80
CA ASP A 84 1.54 -4.27 0.45
C ASP A 84 1.13 -5.74 0.55
N GLY A 85 0.04 -6.11 -0.12
CA GLY A 85 -0.58 -7.43 0.03
C GLY A 85 -1.25 -7.70 1.39
N MET A 86 -1.43 -6.69 2.25
CA MET A 86 -2.03 -6.88 3.59
C MET A 86 -3.57 -6.96 3.51
N SER A 87 -4.07 -8.14 3.17
CA SER A 87 -5.51 -8.46 3.15
C SER A 87 -6.11 -8.54 4.57
N ILE A 88 -7.44 -8.47 4.69
CA ILE A 88 -8.14 -8.69 5.97
C ILE A 88 -7.77 -10.06 6.60
N PRO A 89 -7.72 -11.17 5.85
CA PRO A 89 -7.18 -12.43 6.36
C PRO A 89 -5.75 -12.32 6.91
N THR A 90 -4.87 -11.55 6.26
CA THR A 90 -3.49 -11.31 6.73
C THR A 90 -3.48 -10.65 8.11
N LEU A 91 -4.41 -9.72 8.38
CA LEU A 91 -4.55 -9.10 9.70
C LEU A 91 -4.89 -10.12 10.79
N THR A 92 -5.88 -10.98 10.52
CA THR A 92 -6.30 -12.04 11.44
C THR A 92 -5.17 -13.03 11.69
N ALA A 93 -4.48 -13.48 10.64
CA ALA A 93 -3.31 -14.36 10.78
C ALA A 93 -2.20 -13.71 11.62
N THR A 94 -1.96 -12.40 11.45
CA THR A 94 -0.97 -11.66 12.25
C THR A 94 -1.34 -11.62 13.73
N ARG A 95 -2.62 -11.37 14.06
CA ARG A 95 -3.11 -11.41 15.45
C ARG A 95 -2.90 -12.78 16.10
N LEU A 96 -3.20 -13.85 15.35
CA LEU A 96 -2.99 -15.23 15.82
C LEU A 96 -1.53 -15.50 16.17
N VAL A 97 -0.58 -14.99 15.39
CA VAL A 97 0.86 -15.13 15.66
C VAL A 97 1.31 -14.31 16.88
N LEU A 98 0.74 -13.12 17.08
CA LEU A 98 1.18 -12.20 18.14
C LEU A 98 0.62 -12.51 19.53
N GLY A 99 -0.51 -13.22 19.62
CA GLY A 99 -1.10 -13.58 20.92
C GLY A 99 -2.52 -14.10 20.88
N GLY A 100 -3.09 -14.34 19.68
CA GLY A 100 -4.40 -14.95 19.50
C GLY A 100 -5.47 -13.97 18.99
N GLU A 101 -6.70 -14.45 18.86
CA GLU A 101 -7.81 -13.70 18.25
C GLU A 101 -8.20 -12.42 19.00
N LYS A 102 -7.95 -12.40 20.32
CA LYS A 102 -8.26 -11.27 21.21
C LYS A 102 -7.30 -10.08 21.10
N GLU A 103 -6.11 -10.31 20.53
CA GLU A 103 -5.12 -9.26 20.37
C GLU A 103 -5.55 -8.22 19.34
N LYS A 104 -5.11 -6.99 19.53
CA LYS A 104 -5.36 -5.88 18.60
C LYS A 104 -4.03 -5.32 18.09
N LEU A 105 -3.88 -5.25 16.78
CA LEU A 105 -2.77 -4.56 16.13
C LEU A 105 -2.82 -3.06 16.47
N SER A 106 -1.69 -2.37 16.37
CA SER A 106 -1.57 -0.96 16.74
C SER A 106 -2.58 -0.06 16.01
N PHE A 107 -2.83 -0.30 14.72
CA PHE A 107 -3.77 0.46 13.90
C PHE A 107 -5.23 0.00 14.05
N GLU A 108 -5.51 -1.17 14.62
CA GLU A 108 -6.89 -1.60 14.94
C GLU A 108 -7.49 -0.79 16.10
N LYS A 109 -6.66 0.00 16.78
CA LYS A 109 -7.08 0.98 17.80
C LYS A 109 -7.50 2.32 17.19
N PHE A 110 -7.36 2.52 15.88
CA PHE A 110 -7.79 3.75 15.23
C PHE A 110 -9.33 3.87 15.26
N PRO A 111 -9.88 5.08 15.49
CA PRO A 111 -11.32 5.27 15.67
C PRO A 111 -12.13 5.17 14.37
N PHE A 112 -11.46 5.13 13.21
CA PHE A 112 -12.10 5.13 11.90
C PHE A 112 -11.56 3.99 11.05
N VAL A 113 -12.49 3.26 10.42
CA VAL A 113 -12.21 2.17 9.49
C VAL A 113 -13.02 2.39 8.21
N GLY A 114 -12.45 2.01 7.07
CA GLY A 114 -13.11 2.06 5.78
C GLY A 114 -12.65 0.91 4.90
N LEU A 115 -13.48 0.54 3.93
CA LEU A 115 -13.15 -0.44 2.90
C LEU A 115 -12.81 0.28 1.59
N SER A 116 -11.81 -0.21 0.87
CA SER A 116 -11.36 0.35 -0.40
C SER A 116 -11.59 -0.63 -1.54
N LYS A 117 -12.12 -0.13 -2.67
CA LYS A 117 -12.28 -0.92 -3.91
C LYS A 117 -11.04 -0.77 -4.78
N THR A 118 -10.24 -1.83 -4.88
CA THR A 118 -8.84 -1.74 -5.34
C THR A 118 -8.62 -1.93 -6.84
N TYR A 119 -9.60 -2.41 -7.62
CA TYR A 119 -9.45 -2.69 -9.06
C TYR A 119 -8.68 -1.61 -9.87
N CYS A 120 -7.83 -2.02 -10.81
CA CYS A 120 -7.23 -1.13 -11.83
C CYS A 120 -8.28 -0.79 -12.90
N VAL A 121 -8.03 0.17 -13.78
CA VAL A 121 -8.97 0.51 -14.85
C VAL A 121 -9.21 -0.67 -15.81
N ASP A 122 -8.18 -1.46 -16.07
CA ASP A 122 -8.18 -2.59 -17.01
C ASP A 122 -8.05 -3.97 -16.34
N ALA A 123 -7.97 -4.04 -15.01
CA ALA A 123 -7.82 -5.29 -14.26
C ALA A 123 -8.66 -5.33 -12.98
N GLN A 124 -9.34 -6.45 -12.73
CA GLN A 124 -10.16 -6.65 -11.53
C GLN A 124 -9.28 -6.82 -10.28
N THR A 125 -8.22 -7.63 -10.41
CA THR A 125 -7.20 -7.81 -9.37
C THR A 125 -6.11 -6.80 -9.63
N ALA A 126 -5.93 -5.86 -8.71
CA ALA A 126 -4.93 -4.82 -8.86
C ALA A 126 -3.53 -5.29 -8.50
N ASP A 127 -2.55 -4.73 -9.21
CA ASP A 127 -1.15 -4.80 -8.81
C ASP A 127 -0.75 -3.60 -7.91
N SER A 128 0.50 -3.62 -7.44
CA SER A 128 1.05 -2.55 -6.60
C SER A 128 1.18 -1.21 -7.35
N ALA A 129 1.37 -1.19 -8.68
CA ALA A 129 1.59 0.03 -9.46
C ALA A 129 0.31 0.84 -9.66
N CYS A 130 -0.75 0.20 -10.17
CA CYS A 130 -2.01 0.89 -10.43
C CYS A 130 -2.64 1.37 -9.11
N SER A 131 -2.52 0.56 -8.05
CA SER A 131 -3.03 0.90 -6.73
C SER A 131 -2.23 2.05 -6.10
N ALA A 132 -0.90 2.10 -6.25
CA ALA A 132 -0.07 3.22 -5.82
C ALA A 132 -0.49 4.54 -6.45
N THR A 133 -0.74 4.55 -7.75
CA THR A 133 -1.27 5.72 -8.44
C THR A 133 -2.63 6.15 -7.85
N ALA A 134 -3.51 5.20 -7.55
CA ALA A 134 -4.81 5.51 -6.97
C ALA A 134 -4.71 6.14 -5.57
N TYR A 135 -4.00 5.53 -4.62
CA TYR A 135 -3.98 6.04 -3.23
C TYR A 135 -2.97 7.19 -3.00
N LEU A 136 -1.99 7.40 -3.90
CA LEU A 136 -1.02 8.51 -3.78
C LEU A 136 -1.34 9.69 -4.69
N CYS A 137 -1.91 9.46 -5.88
CA CYS A 137 -2.21 10.51 -6.85
C CYS A 137 -3.70 10.82 -6.98
N GLY A 138 -4.58 9.97 -6.43
CA GLY A 138 -6.03 10.16 -6.47
C GLY A 138 -6.68 9.78 -7.81
N VAL A 139 -5.95 9.09 -8.70
CA VAL A 139 -6.42 8.70 -10.04
C VAL A 139 -6.18 7.21 -10.25
N LYS A 140 -7.21 6.46 -10.68
CA LYS A 140 -7.03 5.06 -11.09
C LYS A 140 -6.39 4.99 -12.48
N THR A 141 -5.52 4.01 -12.66
CA THR A 141 -4.81 3.75 -13.92
C THR A 141 -4.80 2.26 -14.26
N ASN A 142 -4.14 1.91 -15.34
CA ASN A 142 -3.98 0.54 -15.82
C ASN A 142 -2.97 -0.26 -14.98
N ASP A 143 -3.10 -1.58 -15.01
CA ASP A 143 -2.16 -2.53 -14.42
C ASP A 143 -0.71 -2.21 -14.82
N ALA A 144 0.22 -2.38 -13.87
CA ALA A 144 1.66 -2.15 -14.04
C ALA A 144 2.10 -0.71 -14.40
N THR A 145 1.19 0.26 -14.51
CA THR A 145 1.53 1.67 -14.76
C THR A 145 1.58 2.49 -13.47
N ILE A 146 2.50 3.46 -13.38
CA ILE A 146 2.72 4.29 -12.18
C ILE A 146 2.63 5.76 -12.54
N GLY A 147 1.88 6.56 -11.78
CA GLY A 147 1.90 8.02 -11.87
C GLY A 147 1.47 8.58 -13.23
N VAL A 148 0.71 7.79 -14.00
CA VAL A 148 0.13 8.16 -15.29
C VAL A 148 -1.36 7.85 -15.32
N THR A 149 -2.08 8.40 -16.30
CA THR A 149 -3.50 8.08 -16.54
C THR A 149 -3.65 6.77 -17.30
N ALA A 150 -4.85 6.19 -17.28
CA ALA A 150 -5.22 4.99 -18.04
C ALA A 150 -5.14 5.13 -19.58
N LYS A 151 -4.80 6.31 -20.11
CA LYS A 151 -4.46 6.46 -21.53
C LYS A 151 -3.11 5.82 -21.88
N VAL A 152 -2.20 5.74 -20.91
CA VAL A 152 -0.90 5.08 -21.09
C VAL A 152 -1.11 3.59 -20.93
N LYS A 153 -0.86 2.83 -21.99
CA LYS A 153 -0.84 1.37 -21.94
C LYS A 153 0.49 0.90 -21.36
N ARG A 154 0.49 -0.29 -20.76
CA ARG A 154 1.73 -0.91 -20.27
C ARG A 154 2.78 -0.96 -21.39
N GLY A 155 3.98 -0.48 -21.11
CA GLY A 155 5.10 -0.44 -22.05
C GLY A 155 5.04 0.65 -23.14
N ASP A 156 3.98 1.47 -23.19
CA ASP A 156 3.87 2.55 -24.19
C ASP A 156 4.71 3.78 -23.79
N CYS A 157 5.99 3.73 -24.16
CA CYS A 157 6.96 4.80 -23.89
C CYS A 157 6.52 6.15 -24.53
N ASN A 158 5.95 6.13 -25.73
CA ASN A 158 5.52 7.36 -26.40
C ASN A 158 4.37 8.04 -25.65
N ALA A 159 3.38 7.27 -25.19
CA ALA A 159 2.29 7.78 -24.39
C ALA A 159 2.76 8.26 -23.00
N MET A 160 3.75 7.58 -22.40
CA MET A 160 4.41 8.03 -21.17
C MET A 160 5.14 9.36 -21.35
N ALA A 161 5.77 9.61 -22.50
CA ALA A 161 6.51 10.85 -22.74
C ALA A 161 5.62 12.10 -22.75
N ASP A 162 4.32 11.95 -23.04
CA ASP A 162 3.35 13.03 -22.95
C ASP A 162 3.01 13.36 -21.49
N LYS A 163 3.49 14.52 -21.03
CA LYS A 163 3.25 15.04 -19.66
C LYS A 163 1.78 15.28 -19.34
N ASN A 164 0.89 15.40 -20.33
CA ASN A 164 -0.55 15.50 -20.08
C ASN A 164 -1.13 14.20 -19.50
N ASN A 165 -0.44 13.09 -19.69
CA ASN A 165 -0.82 11.81 -19.10
C ASN A 165 -0.26 11.63 -17.68
N HIS A 166 0.57 12.54 -17.16
CA HIS A 166 1.15 12.41 -15.82
C HIS A 166 0.19 12.90 -14.74
N VAL A 167 0.12 12.18 -13.63
CA VAL A 167 -0.67 12.58 -12.45
C VAL A 167 0.24 12.88 -11.27
N LYS A 168 -0.10 13.92 -10.51
CA LYS A 168 0.72 14.39 -9.39
C LYS A 168 0.36 13.68 -8.10
N SER A 169 1.37 13.15 -7.42
CA SER A 169 1.22 12.53 -6.10
C SER A 169 0.97 13.56 -5.00
N ILE A 170 0.43 13.11 -3.86
CA ILE A 170 0.32 13.91 -2.63
C ILE A 170 1.68 14.45 -2.15
N ALA A 171 2.78 13.74 -2.42
CA ALA A 171 4.12 14.19 -2.09
C ALA A 171 4.54 15.39 -2.96
N HIS A 172 4.17 15.38 -4.23
CA HIS A 172 4.35 16.52 -5.13
C HIS A 172 3.53 17.73 -4.68
N TRP A 173 2.25 17.53 -4.33
CA TRP A 173 1.41 18.59 -3.78
C TRP A 173 1.96 19.16 -2.46
N ALA A 174 2.48 18.31 -1.58
CA ALA A 174 3.10 18.73 -0.33
C ALA A 174 4.33 19.62 -0.59
N GLN A 175 5.21 19.24 -1.50
CA GLN A 175 6.37 20.04 -1.88
C GLN A 175 5.99 21.38 -2.52
N GLN A 176 4.97 21.40 -3.39
CA GLN A 176 4.42 22.64 -3.96
C GLN A 176 3.87 23.58 -2.88
N ALA A 177 3.33 23.03 -1.79
CA ALA A 177 2.90 23.78 -0.62
C ALA A 177 4.05 24.12 0.37
N GLY A 178 5.32 23.93 -0.02
CA GLY A 178 6.49 24.22 0.81
C GLY A 178 6.70 23.24 1.98
N LYS A 179 6.04 22.09 1.97
CA LYS A 179 6.21 21.05 3.01
C LYS A 179 7.34 20.08 2.63
N ALA A 180 7.97 19.52 3.66
CA ALA A 180 8.87 18.39 3.46
C ALA A 180 8.09 17.13 3.05
N ALA A 181 8.67 16.33 2.17
CA ALA A 181 8.15 15.04 1.75
C ALA A 181 9.28 14.00 1.71
N GLY A 182 8.91 12.73 1.81
CA GLY A 182 9.81 11.60 1.73
C GLY A 182 9.06 10.30 1.93
N PHE A 183 9.75 9.19 1.72
CA PHE A 183 9.21 7.86 1.96
C PHE A 183 10.23 6.97 2.65
N VAL A 184 9.70 5.93 3.29
CA VAL A 184 10.47 4.85 3.89
C VAL A 184 9.84 3.56 3.41
N THR A 185 10.64 2.54 3.08
CA THR A 185 10.14 1.25 2.58
C THR A 185 11.09 0.12 3.00
N THR A 186 10.63 -1.13 2.96
CA THR A 186 11.47 -2.34 3.06
C THR A 186 11.78 -2.95 1.70
N THR A 187 11.13 -2.48 0.62
CA THR A 187 11.40 -2.87 -0.76
C THR A 187 12.50 -2.01 -1.38
N ARG A 188 12.92 -2.32 -2.62
CA ARG A 188 13.72 -1.37 -3.41
C ARG A 188 13.00 -0.01 -3.45
N VAL A 189 13.77 1.08 -3.37
CA VAL A 189 13.22 2.45 -3.40
C VAL A 189 12.53 2.78 -4.74
N THR A 190 12.88 2.02 -5.78
CA THR A 190 12.34 2.02 -7.14
C THR A 190 11.14 1.08 -7.34
N HIS A 191 10.76 0.28 -6.34
CA HIS A 191 9.58 -0.58 -6.41
C HIS A 191 8.30 0.25 -6.60
N ALA A 192 7.26 -0.36 -7.16
CA ALA A 192 6.00 0.30 -7.53
C ALA A 192 5.38 1.18 -6.41
N SER A 193 5.27 0.64 -5.20
CA SER A 193 4.62 1.31 -4.06
C SER A 193 5.30 2.63 -3.66
N PRO A 194 6.63 2.69 -3.38
CA PRO A 194 7.31 3.97 -3.17
C PRO A 194 7.38 4.82 -4.45
N ALA A 195 7.54 4.20 -5.63
CA ALA A 195 7.62 4.90 -6.91
C ALA A 195 6.36 5.72 -7.21
N GLY A 196 5.17 5.28 -6.81
CA GLY A 196 3.93 6.07 -6.95
C GLY A 196 3.95 7.43 -6.22
N THR A 197 4.93 7.68 -5.34
CA THR A 197 5.11 9.00 -4.73
C THR A 197 5.84 9.98 -5.63
N TYR A 198 6.57 9.53 -6.66
CA TYR A 198 7.45 10.40 -7.44
C TYR A 198 7.58 10.10 -8.94
N ALA A 199 7.34 8.87 -9.38
CA ALA A 199 7.59 8.45 -10.75
C ALA A 199 6.32 8.48 -11.59
N SER A 200 6.48 8.74 -12.87
CA SER A 200 5.51 8.52 -13.93
C SER A 200 6.13 7.55 -14.94
N THR A 201 5.63 6.32 -15.03
CA THR A 201 6.16 5.28 -15.93
C THR A 201 5.05 4.42 -16.55
N ALA A 202 5.24 4.04 -17.82
CA ALA A 202 4.39 3.08 -18.52
C ALA A 202 4.61 1.62 -18.08
N ASP A 203 5.73 1.31 -17.43
CA ASP A 203 5.95 -0.01 -16.84
C ASP A 203 6.67 0.12 -15.49
N ARG A 204 6.13 -0.55 -14.49
CA ARG A 204 6.70 -0.64 -13.13
C ARG A 204 8.05 -1.35 -13.10
N ASP A 205 8.33 -2.18 -14.10
CA ASP A 205 9.57 -2.94 -14.19
C ASP A 205 10.74 -2.09 -14.72
N TRP A 206 10.48 -0.87 -15.22
CA TRP A 206 11.50 0.11 -15.64
C TRP A 206 12.19 0.77 -14.44
N GLU A 207 12.73 -0.04 -13.52
CA GLU A 207 13.43 0.42 -12.32
C GLU A 207 14.78 1.06 -12.64
N SER A 208 15.45 0.62 -13.71
CA SER A 208 16.71 1.14 -14.25
C SER A 208 16.66 1.30 -15.78
N ASP A 209 17.64 2.01 -16.33
CA ASP A 209 17.79 2.20 -17.78
C ASP A 209 17.96 0.87 -18.54
N ALA A 210 18.63 -0.11 -17.93
CA ALA A 210 18.78 -1.45 -18.48
C ALA A 210 17.42 -2.16 -18.68
N ASP A 211 16.45 -1.92 -17.78
CA ASP A 211 15.11 -2.50 -17.88
C ASP A 211 14.32 -1.86 -19.03
N VAL A 212 14.44 -0.53 -19.19
CA VAL A 212 13.83 0.21 -20.32
C VAL A 212 14.36 -0.30 -21.66
N VAL A 213 15.68 -0.45 -21.78
CA VAL A 213 16.33 -0.95 -23.00
C VAL A 213 15.94 -2.39 -23.31
N LYS A 214 15.82 -3.24 -22.27
CA LYS A 214 15.41 -4.64 -22.42
C LYS A 214 14.02 -4.77 -23.06
N ASP A 215 13.11 -3.84 -22.77
CA ASP A 215 11.77 -3.82 -23.35
C ASP A 215 11.70 -3.08 -24.70
N GLY A 216 12.84 -2.67 -25.26
CA GLY A 216 12.94 -2.02 -26.56
C GLY A 216 12.50 -0.55 -26.58
N ALA A 217 12.38 0.08 -25.41
CA ALA A 217 12.08 1.51 -25.28
C ALA A 217 13.37 2.36 -25.25
N ASP A 218 13.26 3.64 -25.61
CA ASP A 218 14.39 4.58 -25.56
C ASP A 218 14.49 5.19 -24.14
N PRO A 219 15.56 4.90 -23.36
CA PRO A 219 15.73 5.45 -22.02
C PRO A 219 15.91 6.97 -21.99
N LYS A 220 16.23 7.60 -23.13
CA LYS A 220 16.27 9.08 -23.23
C LYS A 220 14.89 9.70 -23.29
N LEU A 221 13.93 8.98 -23.89
CA LEU A 221 12.54 9.41 -23.99
C LEU A 221 11.75 9.02 -22.73
N CYS A 222 12.02 7.81 -22.21
CA CYS A 222 11.38 7.24 -21.04
C CYS A 222 12.40 7.03 -19.92
N PRO A 223 12.62 8.06 -19.08
CA PRO A 223 13.55 7.94 -17.97
C PRO A 223 13.07 6.87 -16.99
N ASP A 224 13.99 6.00 -16.57
CA ASP A 224 13.72 4.95 -15.59
C ASP A 224 13.37 5.52 -14.20
N ILE A 225 12.80 4.67 -13.35
CA ILE A 225 12.32 5.08 -12.02
C ILE A 225 13.48 5.60 -11.15
N ALA A 226 14.69 5.05 -11.24
CA ALA A 226 15.84 5.53 -10.46
C ALA A 226 16.27 6.93 -10.89
N GLU A 227 16.33 7.20 -12.20
CA GLU A 227 16.57 8.53 -12.74
C GLU A 227 15.52 9.53 -12.23
N GLN A 228 14.23 9.18 -12.31
CA GLN A 228 13.16 10.05 -11.85
C GLN A 228 13.28 10.38 -10.35
N LEU A 229 13.68 9.42 -9.51
CA LEU A 229 13.91 9.64 -8.08
C LEU A 229 15.04 10.66 -7.80
N MET A 230 16.08 10.65 -8.63
CA MET A 230 17.29 11.43 -8.40
C MET A 230 17.25 12.79 -9.08
N LYS A 231 16.65 12.87 -10.27
CA LYS A 231 16.74 14.06 -11.14
C LYS A 231 15.42 14.82 -11.29
N HIS A 232 14.26 14.19 -11.06
CA HIS A 232 12.95 14.79 -11.35
C HIS A 232 12.17 15.17 -10.10
N GLU A 233 11.16 16.03 -10.27
CA GLU A 233 10.20 16.35 -9.21
C GLU A 233 9.13 15.29 -9.12
N PRO A 234 8.67 14.92 -7.91
CA PRO A 234 9.10 15.41 -6.59
C PRO A 234 10.35 14.72 -6.01
N GLY A 235 10.84 13.66 -6.67
CA GLY A 235 11.88 12.76 -6.15
C GLY A 235 13.14 13.47 -5.68
N LYS A 236 13.71 14.37 -6.49
CA LYS A 236 14.98 15.06 -6.18
C LYS A 236 14.93 15.90 -4.89
N HIS A 237 13.75 16.35 -4.48
CA HIS A 237 13.56 17.19 -3.30
C HIS A 237 13.08 16.45 -2.05
N PHE A 238 12.94 15.13 -2.11
CA PHE A 238 12.65 14.37 -0.89
C PHE A 238 13.75 14.54 0.16
N LYS A 239 13.31 14.79 1.39
CA LYS A 239 14.20 14.92 2.55
C LYS A 239 14.62 13.57 3.10
N VAL A 240 13.85 12.52 2.81
CA VAL A 240 14.10 11.13 3.23
C VAL A 240 13.75 10.20 2.07
N LYS A 241 14.68 9.29 1.72
CA LYS A 241 14.57 8.28 0.64
C LYS A 241 15.17 6.96 1.14
N THR A 242 14.56 6.33 2.13
CA THR A 242 15.26 5.29 2.91
C THR A 242 14.64 3.92 2.75
N LEU A 243 15.50 2.94 2.43
CA LEU A 243 15.24 1.52 2.60
C LEU A 243 15.55 1.14 4.06
N LEU A 244 14.58 0.58 4.78
CA LEU A 244 14.81 -0.08 6.05
C LEU A 244 15.43 -1.45 5.79
N LYS A 245 16.71 -1.58 6.10
CA LYS A 245 17.38 -2.88 6.17
C LYS A 245 17.15 -3.43 7.57
N TYR A 246 16.51 -4.60 7.68
CA TYR A 246 16.60 -5.39 8.89
C TYR A 246 17.99 -6.04 8.91
N ASN A 247 18.81 -5.70 9.92
CA ASN A 247 19.91 -6.57 10.29
C ASN A 247 19.26 -7.80 10.95
N SER A 248 19.12 -8.87 10.18
CA SER A 248 18.88 -10.23 10.69
C SER A 248 20.17 -10.81 11.23
#